data_AF-A0A1J0RD04-F1
#
_entry.id   AF-A0A1J0RD04-F1
#
_cell.length_a   1.000
_cell.length_b   1.000
_cell.length_c   1.000
_cell.angle_alpha   90.00
_cell.angle_beta   90.00
_cell.angle_gamma   90.00
#
_symmetry.space_group_name_H-M   'P 1'
#
loop_
_entity.id
_entity.type
_entity.pdbx_description
1 polymer ?
#
loop_
_entity_poly.entity_id
_entity_poly.type
_entity_poly.pdbx_seq_one_letter_code
_entity_poly.pdbx_strand_id
1 'polypeptide(L)'
;MYSTLTIVILSLAQLRQVTPTPDHHTNAEDLQVLCGLMNLAKGSIDTPKVDEIPESELEDIERINISLADPNWRTNIAATPAAKQKKDAGECKEPGEKEVCKAHYRRWEEHNIAVLEDTKGQKFPNIGKDKLESTLGRSIAITVSGLAAKANTVRDTFTAKLAGERTATATNILNLLAKAAYKAETAADAQSKECKIKLGSTRATDCTLPKGATAVCETLLSVCAQDGTQQKEIFGTTASPNGQRGAWGESEKANKWNPIKSVCDAADPPKLTAT
;
A
#
# COMPACT_ATOMS: atom_id res chain seq x y z
N MET A 1 7.97 9.96 -9.83
CA MET A 1 8.40 8.55 -10.05
C MET A 1 9.88 8.37 -9.67
N TYR A 2 10.23 8.78 -8.45
CA TYR A 2 11.58 8.67 -7.86
C TYR A 2 11.39 8.59 -6.33
N SER A 3 11.63 7.44 -5.72
CA SER A 3 11.62 7.29 -4.24
C SER A 3 12.28 6.00 -3.78
N THR A 4 11.98 4.86 -4.44
CA THR A 4 12.50 3.54 -4.05
C THR A 4 14.00 3.36 -4.31
N LEU A 5 14.55 3.93 -5.40
CA LEU A 5 16.00 3.92 -5.63
C LEU A 5 16.76 4.74 -4.57
N THR A 6 16.16 5.83 -4.08
CA THR A 6 16.84 6.79 -3.22
C THR A 6 17.20 6.19 -1.86
N ILE A 7 16.29 5.41 -1.26
CA ILE A 7 16.50 4.78 0.05
C ILE A 7 17.64 3.75 0.00
N VAL A 8 17.68 2.90 -1.04
CA VAL A 8 18.74 1.89 -1.22
C VAL A 8 20.11 2.54 -1.50
N ILE A 9 20.13 3.66 -2.23
CA ILE A 9 21.39 4.39 -2.52
C ILE A 9 21.92 5.12 -1.27
N LEU A 10 21.04 5.64 -0.40
CA LEU A 10 21.47 6.31 0.84
C LEU A 10 22.14 5.35 1.84
N SER A 11 21.68 4.11 1.96
CA SER A 11 22.36 3.08 2.77
C SER A 11 23.68 2.61 2.14
N LEU A 12 23.76 2.50 0.81
CA LEU A 12 25.02 2.23 0.09
C LEU A 12 26.06 3.35 0.21
N ALA A 13 25.65 4.59 0.47
CA ALA A 13 26.58 5.72 0.62
C ALA A 13 27.37 5.69 1.95
N GLN A 14 26.80 5.12 3.02
CA GLN A 14 27.47 5.04 4.33
C GLN A 14 28.56 3.95 4.38
N LEU A 15 28.49 2.93 3.53
CA LEU A 15 29.50 1.87 3.37
C LEU A 15 30.83 2.34 2.74
N ARG A 16 30.97 3.61 2.34
CA ARG A 16 32.14 4.13 1.60
C ARG A 16 33.27 4.72 2.44
N GLN A 17 33.27 4.54 3.77
CA GLN A 17 34.29 5.13 4.67
C GLN A 17 35.25 4.09 5.30
N VAL A 18 35.16 2.80 4.96
CA VAL A 18 36.10 1.79 5.48
C VAL A 18 37.36 1.72 4.61
N THR A 19 38.42 2.42 5.01
CA THR A 19 39.77 2.14 4.50
C THR A 19 40.30 0.85 5.13
N PRO A 20 40.60 -0.20 4.34
CA PRO A 20 40.99 -1.50 4.91
C PRO A 20 42.39 -1.44 5.51
N THR A 21 42.53 -1.84 6.77
CA THR A 21 43.82 -2.21 7.35
C THR A 21 44.12 -3.71 7.11
N PRO A 22 45.40 -4.12 6.94
CA PRO A 22 45.69 -5.40 6.29
C PRO A 22 45.43 -6.69 7.10
N ASP A 23 45.09 -6.62 8.40
CA ASP A 23 45.24 -7.78 9.29
C ASP A 23 44.07 -8.13 10.24
N HIS A 24 42.95 -7.40 10.21
CA HIS A 24 41.75 -7.78 10.98
C HIS A 24 40.48 -7.84 10.11
N HIS A 25 40.26 -8.99 9.46
CA HIS A 25 39.17 -9.22 8.50
C HIS A 25 37.94 -9.87 9.17
N THR A 26 37.34 -9.19 10.14
CA THR A 26 36.06 -9.60 10.72
C THR A 26 35.05 -8.47 10.56
N ASN A 27 34.57 -8.29 9.34
CA ASN A 27 33.55 -7.31 8.96
C ASN A 27 32.14 -7.72 9.46
N ALA A 28 32.04 -8.11 10.73
CA ALA A 28 30.81 -8.63 11.32
C ALA A 28 29.65 -7.61 11.26
N GLU A 29 29.96 -6.32 11.35
CA GLU A 29 28.99 -5.23 11.22
C GLU A 29 28.42 -5.13 9.80
N ASP A 30 29.27 -5.18 8.75
CA ASP A 30 28.82 -5.21 7.36
C ASP A 30 27.92 -6.43 7.08
N LEU A 31 28.26 -7.60 7.64
CA LEU A 31 27.43 -8.80 7.53
C LEU A 31 26.09 -8.64 8.22
N GLN A 32 26.05 -8.06 9.42
CA GLN A 32 24.78 -7.78 10.11
C GLN A 32 23.89 -6.84 9.29
N VAL A 33 24.46 -5.78 8.71
CA VAL A 33 23.73 -4.85 7.81
C VAL A 33 23.19 -5.58 6.57
N LEU A 34 24.03 -6.37 5.89
CA LEU A 34 23.63 -7.12 4.69
C LEU A 34 22.60 -8.23 5.00
N CYS A 35 22.75 -8.93 6.14
CA CYS A 35 21.74 -9.88 6.62
C CYS A 35 20.41 -9.17 6.93
N GLY A 36 20.45 -7.99 7.55
CA GLY A 36 19.26 -7.17 7.81
C GLY A 36 18.53 -6.79 6.52
N LEU A 37 19.27 -6.30 5.51
CA LEU A 37 18.74 -5.99 4.18
C LEU A 37 18.13 -7.22 3.48
N MET A 38 18.77 -8.39 3.58
CA MET A 38 18.21 -9.63 3.04
C MET A 38 16.95 -10.08 3.80
N ASN A 39 16.92 -9.89 5.12
CA ASN A 39 15.78 -10.30 5.95
C ASN A 39 14.53 -9.44 5.74
N LEU A 40 14.62 -8.25 5.13
CA LEU A 40 13.46 -7.49 4.65
C LEU A 40 12.54 -8.36 3.77
N ALA A 41 13.10 -9.22 2.91
CA ALA A 41 12.33 -10.13 2.06
C ALA A 41 11.63 -11.28 2.80
N LYS A 42 11.92 -11.47 4.09
CA LYS A 42 11.24 -12.41 5.00
C LYS A 42 10.19 -11.72 5.88
N GLY A 43 10.17 -10.39 5.91
CA GLY A 43 9.36 -9.61 6.83
C GLY A 43 7.87 -9.66 6.50
N SER A 44 7.03 -9.55 7.53
CA SER A 44 5.61 -9.26 7.34
C SER A 44 5.43 -7.76 7.07
N ILE A 45 4.67 -7.41 6.05
CA ILE A 45 4.29 -6.02 5.77
C ILE A 45 2.92 -5.77 6.39
N ASP A 46 2.85 -4.81 7.31
CA ASP A 46 1.58 -4.25 7.75
C ASP A 46 1.26 -3.05 6.85
N THR A 47 0.51 -3.31 5.77
CA THR A 47 -0.05 -2.22 4.95
C THR A 47 -1.33 -1.74 5.62
N PRO A 48 -1.40 -0.52 6.17
CA PRO A 48 -2.63 -0.01 6.75
C PRO A 48 -3.71 0.02 5.67
N LYS A 49 -4.74 -0.83 5.83
CA LYS A 49 -5.87 -0.88 4.93
C LYS A 49 -6.77 0.32 5.22
N VAL A 50 -6.67 1.33 4.36
CA VAL A 50 -7.59 2.48 4.37
C VAL A 50 -8.80 2.10 3.53
N ASP A 51 -9.90 1.78 4.18
CA ASP A 51 -11.18 1.51 3.53
C ASP A 51 -11.82 2.80 3.00
N GLU A 52 -12.57 2.70 1.90
CA GLU A 52 -13.38 3.80 1.38
C GLU A 52 -14.46 4.22 2.38
N ILE A 53 -14.85 5.49 2.38
CA ILE A 53 -16.03 5.96 3.13
C ILE A 53 -17.27 5.45 2.40
N PRO A 54 -18.06 4.51 2.96
CA PRO A 54 -19.18 3.93 2.25
C PRO A 54 -20.33 4.95 2.13
N GLU A 55 -21.12 4.82 1.08
CA GLU A 55 -22.24 5.75 0.82
C GLU A 55 -23.31 5.77 1.93
N SER A 56 -23.34 4.73 2.77
CA SER A 56 -24.20 4.61 3.95
C SER A 56 -23.93 5.71 5.00
N GLU A 57 -22.68 6.18 5.13
CA GLU A 57 -22.29 7.25 6.06
C GLU A 57 -22.93 8.60 5.70
N LEU A 58 -23.39 8.76 4.45
CA LEU A 58 -24.04 9.98 3.98
C LEU A 58 -25.57 9.93 4.08
N GLU A 59 -26.16 8.75 4.32
CA GLU A 59 -27.62 8.60 4.24
C GLU A 59 -28.36 9.47 5.26
N ASP A 60 -27.88 9.56 6.49
CA ASP A 60 -28.62 10.27 7.53
C ASP A 60 -28.56 11.80 7.34
N ILE A 61 -27.43 12.35 6.86
CA ILE A 61 -27.37 13.77 6.47
C ILE A 61 -28.22 14.06 5.22
N GLU A 62 -28.26 13.13 4.25
CA GLU A 62 -29.10 13.27 3.06
C GLU A 62 -30.60 13.14 3.38
N ARG A 63 -30.99 12.25 4.30
CA ARG A 63 -32.37 12.15 4.81
C ARG A 63 -32.77 13.37 5.63
N ILE A 64 -31.87 13.93 6.44
CA ILE A 64 -32.13 15.22 7.11
C ILE A 64 -32.30 16.33 6.06
N ASN A 65 -31.47 16.40 5.02
CA ASN A 65 -31.63 17.34 3.91
C ASN A 65 -33.01 17.18 3.22
N ILE A 66 -33.42 15.95 2.91
CA ILE A 66 -34.75 15.67 2.36
C ILE A 66 -35.87 16.04 3.34
N SER A 67 -35.71 15.83 4.64
CA SER A 67 -36.72 16.22 5.64
C SER A 67 -36.98 17.74 5.68
N LEU A 68 -35.93 18.53 5.38
CA LEU A 68 -35.93 20.00 5.37
C LEU A 68 -36.21 20.63 3.99
N ALA A 69 -36.26 19.83 2.93
CA ALA A 69 -36.48 20.31 1.57
C ALA A 69 -37.88 20.93 1.39
N ASP A 70 -38.04 21.78 0.37
CA ASP A 70 -39.28 22.51 0.11
C ASP A 70 -40.49 21.55 0.07
N PRO A 71 -41.56 21.78 0.86
CA PRO A 71 -42.70 20.86 0.94
C PRO A 71 -43.37 20.59 -0.40
N ASN A 72 -43.37 21.54 -1.34
CA ASN A 72 -43.98 21.44 -2.66
C ASN A 72 -43.05 20.72 -3.66
N TRP A 73 -41.74 20.70 -3.41
CA TRP A 73 -40.81 19.80 -4.12
C TRP A 73 -40.93 18.37 -3.59
N ARG A 74 -41.03 18.20 -2.27
CA ARG A 74 -41.19 16.87 -1.63
C ARG A 74 -42.46 16.12 -2.03
N THR A 75 -43.51 16.82 -2.49
CA THR A 75 -44.72 16.19 -3.04
C THR A 75 -44.54 15.58 -4.43
N ASN A 76 -43.46 15.91 -5.15
CA ASN A 76 -43.25 15.47 -6.54
C ASN A 76 -42.32 14.25 -6.65
N ILE A 77 -41.48 14.03 -5.63
CA ILE A 77 -40.70 12.81 -5.44
C ILE A 77 -41.53 11.71 -4.77
N ALA A 78 -41.21 10.44 -5.01
CA ALA A 78 -42.02 9.33 -4.54
C ALA A 78 -42.17 9.29 -3.00
N ALA A 79 -43.41 9.03 -2.56
CA ALA A 79 -43.79 8.90 -1.15
C ALA A 79 -43.94 7.45 -0.69
N THR A 80 -43.94 6.47 -1.62
CA THR A 80 -44.01 5.03 -1.31
C THR A 80 -43.13 4.24 -2.29
N PRO A 81 -42.70 3.00 -1.94
CA PRO A 81 -41.92 2.15 -2.85
C PRO A 81 -42.60 1.86 -4.19
N ALA A 82 -43.94 1.78 -4.20
CA ALA A 82 -44.74 1.54 -5.40
C ALA A 82 -44.87 2.78 -6.30
N ALA A 83 -44.63 3.99 -5.77
CA ALA A 83 -44.70 5.25 -6.49
C ALA A 83 -43.36 5.73 -7.07
N LYS A 84 -42.26 4.98 -6.85
CA LYS A 84 -40.94 5.28 -7.43
C LYS A 84 -41.02 5.38 -8.95
N GLN A 85 -40.63 6.52 -9.52
CA GLN A 85 -40.63 6.70 -10.96
C GLN A 85 -39.44 5.98 -11.59
N LYS A 86 -39.58 5.58 -12.86
CA LYS A 86 -38.41 5.26 -13.69
C LYS A 86 -37.61 6.56 -13.89
N LYS A 87 -36.30 6.46 -14.16
CA LYS A 87 -35.29 7.56 -14.19
C LYS A 87 -35.64 8.83 -15.01
N ASP A 88 -36.75 8.85 -15.72
CA ASP A 88 -37.26 9.93 -16.55
C ASP A 88 -38.45 10.65 -15.87
N ALA A 89 -38.31 11.01 -14.59
CA ALA A 89 -39.26 11.89 -13.91
C ALA A 89 -39.27 13.27 -14.60
N GLY A 90 -40.46 13.88 -14.74
CA GLY A 90 -40.65 15.10 -15.54
C GLY A 90 -39.74 16.28 -15.13
N GLU A 91 -39.39 16.35 -13.86
CA GLU A 91 -38.66 17.47 -13.25
C GLU A 91 -37.21 17.59 -13.74
N CYS A 92 -36.54 16.46 -14.01
CA CYS A 92 -35.16 16.40 -14.51
C CYS A 92 -35.06 16.47 -16.06
N LYS A 93 -36.13 16.84 -16.80
CA LYS A 93 -36.16 16.69 -18.29
C LYS A 93 -35.68 17.88 -19.13
N GLU A 94 -35.60 19.09 -18.60
CA GLU A 94 -35.22 20.26 -19.42
C GLU A 94 -33.71 20.38 -19.64
N PRO A 95 -33.25 20.98 -20.76
CA PRO A 95 -31.83 21.02 -21.11
C PRO A 95 -31.06 21.99 -20.21
N GLY A 96 -29.98 21.51 -19.59
CA GLY A 96 -29.14 22.29 -18.67
C GLY A 96 -28.55 21.43 -17.57
N GLU A 97 -28.26 22.01 -16.41
CA GLU A 97 -27.61 21.39 -15.24
C GLU A 97 -28.40 20.21 -14.60
N LYS A 98 -29.55 19.83 -15.18
CA LYS A 98 -30.44 18.75 -14.73
C LYS A 98 -29.93 17.33 -15.03
N GLU A 99 -28.78 17.10 -15.66
CA GLU A 99 -28.18 15.76 -15.69
C GLU A 99 -27.75 15.28 -14.29
N VAL A 100 -27.32 16.20 -13.42
CA VAL A 100 -27.01 15.90 -12.01
C VAL A 100 -28.26 15.38 -11.28
N CYS A 101 -29.43 15.96 -11.57
CA CYS A 101 -30.73 15.52 -11.03
C CYS A 101 -30.97 14.02 -11.26
N LYS A 102 -30.71 13.50 -12.48
CA LYS A 102 -30.98 12.10 -12.82
C LYS A 102 -30.11 11.09 -12.06
N ALA A 103 -28.88 11.45 -11.73
CA ALA A 103 -27.97 10.59 -10.97
C ALA A 103 -28.48 10.38 -9.53
N HIS A 104 -29.05 11.42 -8.92
CA HIS A 104 -29.46 11.41 -7.51
C HIS A 104 -30.97 11.19 -7.29
N TYR A 105 -31.84 11.35 -8.30
CA TYR A 105 -33.30 11.34 -8.13
C TYR A 105 -33.83 10.10 -7.40
N ARG A 106 -33.40 8.90 -7.80
CA ARG A 106 -33.81 7.64 -7.15
C ARG A 106 -33.38 7.58 -5.67
N ARG A 107 -32.22 8.14 -5.34
CA ARG A 107 -31.69 8.21 -3.97
C ARG A 107 -32.53 9.17 -3.12
N TRP A 108 -33.00 10.27 -3.71
CA TRP A 108 -33.95 11.19 -3.06
C TRP A 108 -35.33 10.56 -2.85
N GLU A 109 -35.85 9.79 -3.80
CA GLU A 109 -37.07 8.99 -3.61
C GLU A 109 -36.91 7.99 -2.44
N GLU A 110 -35.80 7.26 -2.40
CA GLU A 110 -35.49 6.29 -1.33
C GLU A 110 -35.38 6.97 0.05
N HIS A 111 -34.76 8.15 0.11
CA HIS A 111 -34.67 8.93 1.34
C HIS A 111 -36.00 9.55 1.76
N ASN A 112 -36.84 10.02 0.82
CA ASN A 112 -38.14 10.60 1.15
C ASN A 112 -39.11 9.53 1.68
N ILE A 113 -39.09 8.33 1.11
CA ILE A 113 -39.82 7.17 1.65
C ILE A 113 -39.37 6.90 3.09
N ALA A 114 -38.05 6.79 3.34
CA ALA A 114 -37.52 6.53 4.69
C ALA A 114 -37.87 7.64 5.71
N VAL A 115 -37.91 8.90 5.29
CA VAL A 115 -38.32 10.04 6.14
C VAL A 115 -39.83 10.00 6.43
N LEU A 116 -40.67 9.55 5.49
CA LEU A 116 -42.12 9.42 5.68
C LEU A 116 -42.50 8.18 6.51
N GLU A 117 -41.70 7.11 6.45
CA GLU A 117 -41.82 5.93 7.30
C GLU A 117 -41.50 6.23 8.78
N ASP A 118 -40.65 7.23 9.07
CA ASP A 118 -40.45 7.79 10.41
C ASP A 118 -41.62 8.71 10.84
N THR A 119 -42.81 8.11 10.89
CA THR A 119 -44.09 8.74 11.30
C THR A 119 -44.06 9.41 12.68
N LYS A 120 -43.08 9.06 13.53
CA LYS A 120 -42.90 9.63 14.87
C LYS A 120 -41.85 10.75 14.93
N GLY A 121 -41.10 11.00 13.86
CA GLY A 121 -39.98 11.93 13.83
C GLY A 121 -38.88 11.57 14.83
N GLN A 122 -38.67 10.28 15.08
CA GLN A 122 -37.72 9.77 16.07
C GLN A 122 -36.28 9.74 15.55
N LYS A 123 -36.10 9.68 14.23
CA LYS A 123 -34.81 9.68 13.54
C LYS A 123 -34.62 10.93 12.69
N PHE A 124 -35.69 11.48 12.10
CA PHE A 124 -35.65 12.65 11.22
C PHE A 124 -36.61 13.76 11.68
N PRO A 125 -36.26 15.05 11.52
CA PRO A 125 -37.12 16.15 11.95
C PRO A 125 -38.50 16.17 11.28
N ASN A 126 -39.55 15.89 12.05
CA ASN A 126 -40.93 16.11 11.61
C ASN A 126 -41.31 17.58 11.84
N ILE A 127 -40.97 18.43 10.85
CA ILE A 127 -41.18 19.88 10.91
C ILE A 127 -42.42 20.28 10.11
N GLY A 128 -43.32 21.04 10.74
CA GLY A 128 -44.52 21.59 10.09
C GLY A 128 -44.20 22.51 8.91
N LYS A 129 -45.10 22.52 7.91
CA LYS A 129 -44.96 23.32 6.68
C LYS A 129 -44.73 24.81 6.96
N ASP A 130 -45.44 25.37 7.93
CA ASP A 130 -45.31 26.73 8.44
C ASP A 130 -43.86 27.06 8.89
N LYS A 131 -43.20 26.11 9.55
CA LYS A 131 -41.83 26.27 10.05
C LYS A 131 -40.80 26.08 8.94
N LEU A 132 -41.01 25.11 8.04
CA LEU A 132 -40.14 24.91 6.87
C LEU A 132 -40.16 26.12 5.92
N GLU A 133 -41.34 26.68 5.66
CA GLU A 133 -41.51 27.83 4.77
C GLU A 133 -41.08 29.17 5.40
N SER A 134 -40.85 29.22 6.71
CA SER A 134 -40.32 30.40 7.41
C SER A 134 -38.90 30.77 6.96
N THR A 135 -38.49 32.04 7.16
CA THR A 135 -37.12 32.50 6.86
C THR A 135 -36.05 31.65 7.55
N LEU A 136 -36.30 31.24 8.79
CA LEU A 136 -35.38 30.39 9.55
C LEU A 136 -35.34 28.96 8.98
N GLY A 137 -36.49 28.37 8.67
CA GLY A 137 -36.57 27.04 8.05
C GLY A 137 -35.84 26.97 6.71
N ARG A 138 -36.09 27.94 5.83
CA ARG A 138 -35.39 28.08 4.55
C ARG A 138 -33.87 28.24 4.72
N SER A 139 -33.44 29.06 5.68
CA SER A 139 -32.00 29.21 5.99
C SER A 139 -31.37 27.89 6.42
N ILE A 140 -32.03 27.13 7.30
CA ILE A 140 -31.56 25.84 7.79
C ILE A 140 -31.49 24.82 6.64
N ALA A 141 -32.51 24.76 5.77
CA ALA A 141 -32.53 23.90 4.60
C ALA A 141 -31.36 24.17 3.65
N ILE A 142 -31.05 25.45 3.38
CA ILE A 142 -29.89 25.85 2.57
C ILE A 142 -28.57 25.42 3.23
N THR A 143 -28.41 25.64 4.54
CA THR A 143 -27.20 25.23 5.28
C THR A 143 -27.00 23.71 5.26
N VAL A 144 -28.05 22.93 5.49
CA VAL A 144 -27.97 21.45 5.50
C VAL A 144 -27.71 20.91 4.10
N SER A 145 -28.33 21.48 3.05
CA SER A 145 -28.04 21.12 1.66
C SER A 145 -26.57 21.35 1.31
N GLY A 146 -25.99 22.49 1.71
CA GLY A 146 -24.56 22.76 1.57
C GLY A 146 -23.67 21.79 2.35
N LEU A 147 -24.10 21.33 3.52
CA LEU A 147 -23.36 20.33 4.31
C LEU A 147 -23.42 18.93 3.66
N ALA A 148 -24.59 18.52 3.14
CA ALA A 148 -24.76 17.26 2.42
C ALA A 148 -23.92 17.21 1.12
N ALA A 149 -23.87 18.33 0.39
CA ALA A 149 -23.00 18.48 -0.79
C ALA A 149 -21.50 18.42 -0.42
N LYS A 150 -21.10 19.08 0.68
CA LYS A 150 -19.73 19.02 1.18
C LYS A 150 -19.34 17.61 1.64
N ALA A 151 -20.24 16.88 2.30
CA ALA A 151 -19.99 15.51 2.74
C ALA A 151 -19.82 14.55 1.55
N ASN A 152 -20.64 14.67 0.50
CA ASN A 152 -20.44 13.98 -0.78
C ASN A 152 -19.08 14.34 -1.40
N THR A 153 -18.72 15.62 -1.48
CA THR A 153 -17.43 16.07 -2.02
C THR A 153 -16.24 15.50 -1.24
N VAL A 154 -16.35 15.37 0.09
CA VAL A 154 -15.30 14.75 0.93
C VAL A 154 -15.17 13.26 0.64
N ARG A 155 -16.28 12.51 0.53
CA ARG A 155 -16.28 11.10 0.11
C ARG A 155 -15.62 10.94 -1.25
N ASP A 156 -16.09 11.69 -2.25
CA ASP A 156 -15.62 11.57 -3.64
C ASP A 156 -14.12 11.92 -3.76
N THR A 157 -13.68 12.97 -3.05
CA THR A 157 -12.25 13.35 -2.99
C THR A 157 -11.40 12.28 -2.31
N PHE A 158 -11.92 11.64 -1.26
CA PHE A 158 -11.22 10.60 -0.52
C PHE A 158 -11.10 9.31 -1.35
N THR A 159 -12.20 8.83 -1.94
CA THR A 159 -12.20 7.69 -2.87
C THR A 159 -11.32 7.95 -4.09
N ALA A 160 -11.35 9.15 -4.68
CA ALA A 160 -10.48 9.51 -5.79
C ALA A 160 -8.99 9.53 -5.40
N LYS A 161 -8.66 9.93 -4.18
CA LYS A 161 -7.28 9.83 -3.65
C LYS A 161 -6.85 8.38 -3.44
N LEU A 162 -7.69 7.54 -2.83
CA LEU A 162 -7.41 6.11 -2.66
C LEU A 162 -7.19 5.39 -4.00
N ALA A 163 -7.96 5.75 -5.03
CA ALA A 163 -7.80 5.20 -6.38
C ALA A 163 -6.57 5.75 -7.14
N GLY A 164 -6.17 7.00 -6.86
CA GLY A 164 -5.01 7.65 -7.47
C GLY A 164 -3.68 7.29 -6.81
N GLU A 165 -3.69 6.97 -5.53
CA GLU A 165 -2.55 6.40 -4.84
C GLU A 165 -2.29 4.98 -5.35
N ARG A 166 -1.07 4.73 -5.85
CA ARG A 166 -0.63 3.36 -6.14
C ARG A 166 -0.50 2.62 -4.82
N THR A 167 -1.57 1.95 -4.41
CA THR A 167 -1.55 0.94 -3.35
C THR A 167 -0.56 -0.14 -3.74
N ALA A 168 0.67 0.02 -3.27
CA ALA A 168 1.70 -0.99 -3.35
C ALA A 168 1.24 -2.15 -2.45
N THR A 169 0.55 -3.11 -3.05
CA THR A 169 0.04 -4.28 -2.33
C THR A 169 1.18 -4.97 -1.60
N ALA A 170 0.89 -5.59 -0.45
CA ALA A 170 1.90 -6.37 0.28
C ALA A 170 2.60 -7.37 -0.65
N THR A 171 1.86 -8.03 -1.55
CA THR A 171 2.39 -8.90 -2.61
C THR A 171 3.40 -8.21 -3.53
N ASN A 172 3.10 -7.00 -4.03
CA ASN A 172 4.00 -6.26 -4.92
C ASN A 172 5.29 -5.84 -4.19
N ILE A 173 5.19 -5.40 -2.94
CA ILE A 173 6.36 -5.02 -2.14
C ILE A 173 7.19 -6.26 -1.80
N LEU A 174 6.57 -7.37 -1.39
CA LEU A 174 7.26 -8.64 -1.12
C LEU A 174 7.97 -9.19 -2.37
N ASN A 175 7.39 -9.08 -3.56
CA ASN A 175 8.04 -9.46 -4.81
C ASN A 175 9.26 -8.57 -5.11
N LEU A 176 9.17 -7.24 -4.89
CA LEU A 176 10.32 -6.34 -5.05
C LEU A 176 11.44 -6.65 -4.05
N LEU A 177 11.10 -6.95 -2.80
CA LEU A 177 12.06 -7.34 -1.77
C LEU A 177 12.70 -8.70 -2.08
N ALA A 178 11.93 -9.69 -2.54
CA ALA A 178 12.44 -10.98 -3.00
C ALA A 178 13.44 -10.83 -4.18
N LYS A 179 13.14 -9.92 -5.10
CA LYS A 179 14.03 -9.59 -6.23
C LYS A 179 15.32 -8.90 -5.78
N ALA A 180 15.21 -7.95 -4.87
CA ALA A 180 16.37 -7.25 -4.30
C ALA A 180 17.23 -8.17 -3.42
N ALA A 181 16.63 -9.07 -2.64
CA ALA A 181 17.36 -9.95 -1.72
C ALA A 181 18.00 -11.15 -2.43
N TYR A 182 17.21 -11.89 -3.23
CA TYR A 182 17.57 -13.22 -3.73
C TYR A 182 17.69 -13.32 -5.25
N LYS A 183 17.42 -12.23 -6.00
CA LYS A 183 17.20 -12.26 -7.47
C LYS A 183 16.00 -13.13 -7.89
N ALA A 184 15.06 -13.37 -6.99
CA ALA A 184 13.81 -14.08 -7.25
C ALA A 184 12.79 -13.15 -7.94
N GLU A 185 12.00 -13.65 -8.88
CA GLU A 185 10.95 -12.82 -9.51
C GLU A 185 9.72 -12.67 -8.61
N THR A 186 9.44 -13.65 -7.74
CA THR A 186 8.36 -13.58 -6.76
C THR A 186 8.81 -13.93 -5.33
N ALA A 187 8.01 -13.53 -4.35
CA ALA A 187 8.18 -13.94 -2.95
C ALA A 187 8.02 -15.46 -2.75
N ALA A 188 7.25 -16.14 -3.61
CA ALA A 188 7.14 -17.60 -3.58
C ALA A 188 8.46 -18.27 -3.98
N ASP A 189 9.11 -17.81 -5.05
CA ASP A 189 10.41 -18.34 -5.49
C ASP A 189 11.52 -18.15 -4.43
N ALA A 190 11.41 -17.08 -3.65
CA ALA A 190 12.29 -16.75 -2.54
C ALA A 190 12.06 -17.59 -1.26
N GLN A 191 11.01 -18.41 -1.15
CA GLN A 191 10.81 -19.30 0.01
C GLN A 191 11.97 -20.28 0.20
N SER A 192 12.57 -20.73 -0.92
CA SER A 192 13.80 -21.53 -0.92
C SER A 192 15.00 -20.80 -0.30
N LYS A 193 14.97 -19.45 -0.24
CA LYS A 193 16.07 -18.56 0.18
C LYS A 193 17.38 -18.82 -0.57
N GLU A 194 17.30 -19.43 -1.74
CA GLU A 194 18.42 -19.68 -2.65
C GLU A 194 18.79 -18.40 -3.40
N CYS A 195 20.08 -18.11 -3.51
CA CYS A 195 20.54 -16.99 -4.33
C CYS A 195 20.41 -17.35 -5.82
N LYS A 196 19.44 -16.73 -6.51
CA LYS A 196 19.07 -17.06 -7.90
C LYS A 196 20.00 -16.44 -8.96
N ILE A 197 21.05 -15.73 -8.54
CA ILE A 197 22.11 -15.28 -9.45
C ILE A 197 22.91 -16.47 -10.00
N LYS A 198 23.55 -16.29 -11.15
CA LYS A 198 24.37 -17.31 -11.81
C LYS A 198 25.84 -16.92 -11.70
N LEU A 199 26.66 -17.80 -11.13
CA LEU A 199 28.11 -17.61 -11.10
C LEU A 199 28.73 -18.00 -12.45
N GLY A 200 29.69 -17.19 -12.88
CA GLY A 200 30.65 -17.50 -13.92
C GLY A 200 31.83 -18.31 -13.36
N SER A 201 33.01 -18.15 -13.94
CA SER A 201 34.21 -18.93 -13.61
C SER A 201 35.19 -18.26 -12.63
N THR A 202 35.02 -16.97 -12.32
CA THR A 202 35.93 -16.27 -11.39
C THR A 202 35.20 -15.28 -10.47
N ARG A 203 35.62 -15.26 -9.20
CA ARG A 203 35.17 -14.28 -8.21
C ARG A 203 35.39 -12.85 -8.70
N ALA A 204 36.55 -12.55 -9.28
CA ALA A 204 36.88 -11.22 -9.78
C ALA A 204 35.87 -10.69 -10.81
N THR A 205 35.48 -11.50 -11.80
CA THR A 205 34.52 -11.08 -12.84
C THR A 205 33.08 -10.99 -12.31
N ASP A 206 32.68 -11.85 -11.39
CA ASP A 206 31.31 -11.85 -10.86
C ASP A 206 31.09 -10.75 -9.81
N CYS A 207 32.10 -10.48 -8.97
CA CYS A 207 32.01 -9.54 -7.85
C CYS A 207 32.30 -8.08 -8.24
N THR A 208 32.70 -7.82 -9.48
CA THR A 208 32.96 -6.45 -9.97
C THR A 208 31.64 -5.70 -10.15
N LEU A 209 31.59 -4.44 -9.73
CA LEU A 209 30.39 -3.59 -9.90
C LEU A 209 30.15 -3.24 -11.38
N PRO A 210 28.88 -3.13 -11.82
CA PRO A 210 27.64 -3.30 -11.04
C PRO A 210 27.20 -4.75 -10.83
N LYS A 211 27.88 -5.72 -11.48
CA LYS A 211 27.46 -7.13 -11.50
C LYS A 211 27.44 -7.76 -10.10
N GLY A 212 28.44 -7.53 -9.26
CA GLY A 212 28.51 -8.10 -7.90
C GLY A 212 27.48 -7.58 -6.89
N ALA A 213 26.54 -6.73 -7.31
CA ALA A 213 25.58 -6.05 -6.43
C ALA A 213 24.17 -5.92 -7.02
N THR A 214 23.75 -6.84 -7.91
CA THR A 214 22.39 -6.80 -8.47
C THR A 214 21.32 -7.47 -7.60
N ALA A 215 21.75 -8.12 -6.51
CA ALA A 215 20.93 -8.57 -5.38
C ALA A 215 21.78 -8.64 -4.09
N VAL A 216 21.17 -8.58 -2.90
CA VAL A 216 21.88 -8.63 -1.61
C VAL A 216 22.63 -9.95 -1.43
N CYS A 217 22.05 -11.08 -1.86
CA CYS A 217 22.73 -12.38 -1.81
C CYS A 217 23.97 -12.45 -2.72
N GLU A 218 24.00 -11.67 -3.82
CA GLU A 218 25.13 -11.54 -4.74
C GLU A 218 26.25 -10.72 -4.11
N THR A 219 25.91 -9.61 -3.44
CA THR A 219 26.85 -8.84 -2.61
C THR A 219 27.42 -9.70 -1.49
N LEU A 220 26.57 -10.45 -0.77
CA LEU A 220 26.97 -11.36 0.31
C LEU A 220 27.90 -12.48 -0.18
N LEU A 221 27.60 -13.13 -1.30
CA LEU A 221 28.54 -14.06 -1.94
C LEU A 221 29.85 -13.35 -2.31
N SER A 222 29.76 -12.14 -2.87
CA SER A 222 30.93 -11.38 -3.30
C SER A 222 31.88 -11.02 -2.15
N VAL A 223 31.35 -10.64 -0.99
CA VAL A 223 32.18 -10.24 0.15
C VAL A 223 32.51 -11.42 1.07
N CYS A 224 31.57 -12.33 1.37
CA CYS A 224 31.75 -13.40 2.36
C CYS A 224 32.28 -14.73 1.81
N ALA A 225 32.02 -15.08 0.55
CA ALA A 225 32.41 -16.39 0.04
C ALA A 225 33.92 -16.49 -0.23
N GLN A 226 34.51 -17.59 0.23
CA GLN A 226 35.90 -17.91 -0.04
C GLN A 226 36.10 -18.49 -1.45
N ASP A 227 37.22 -18.11 -2.06
CA ASP A 227 37.81 -18.64 -3.28
C ASP A 227 39.05 -19.49 -2.93
N GLY A 228 39.45 -20.43 -3.79
CA GLY A 228 40.65 -21.25 -3.61
C GLY A 228 41.96 -20.49 -3.45
N THR A 229 42.00 -19.21 -3.85
CA THR A 229 43.15 -18.31 -3.66
C THR A 229 43.22 -17.65 -2.28
N GLN A 230 42.17 -17.73 -1.45
CA GLN A 230 42.08 -16.95 -0.20
C GLN A 230 42.54 -17.75 1.03
N GLN A 231 43.48 -17.17 1.79
CA GLN A 231 44.14 -17.88 2.90
C GLN A 231 43.55 -17.62 4.29
N LYS A 232 42.75 -16.55 4.47
CA LYS A 232 42.11 -16.15 5.74
C LYS A 232 40.58 -16.16 5.63
N GLU A 233 39.90 -16.23 6.78
CA GLU A 233 38.45 -16.01 6.89
C GLU A 233 38.14 -14.52 6.69
N ILE A 234 37.01 -14.22 6.04
CA ILE A 234 36.64 -12.84 5.63
C ILE A 234 35.51 -12.29 6.52
N PHE A 235 34.61 -13.17 6.95
CA PHE A 235 33.49 -12.88 7.85
C PHE A 235 33.37 -13.93 8.96
N GLY A 236 34.52 -14.46 9.40
CA GLY A 236 34.65 -15.48 10.44
C GLY A 236 34.29 -16.90 10.01
N THR A 237 34.52 -17.85 10.93
CA THR A 237 34.43 -19.31 10.71
C THR A 237 33.08 -19.78 10.15
N THR A 238 31.97 -19.15 10.53
CA THR A 238 30.62 -19.62 10.16
C THR A 238 30.18 -19.13 8.78
N ALA A 239 30.41 -17.87 8.42
CA ALA A 239 30.02 -17.31 7.12
C ALA A 239 31.09 -17.53 6.03
N SER A 240 32.36 -17.64 6.42
CA SER A 240 33.52 -17.87 5.54
C SER A 240 34.33 -19.10 5.98
N PRO A 241 33.73 -20.30 6.11
CA PRO A 241 34.42 -21.48 6.64
C PRO A 241 35.61 -21.89 5.78
N ASN A 242 36.78 -22.00 6.41
CA ASN A 242 38.06 -22.39 5.79
C ASN A 242 38.06 -23.74 5.03
N GLY A 243 37.03 -24.57 5.20
CA GLY A 243 36.82 -25.80 4.42
C GLY A 243 36.10 -25.60 3.08
N GLN A 244 35.60 -24.40 2.78
CA GLN A 244 34.80 -24.09 1.57
C GLN A 244 35.55 -23.25 0.52
N ARG A 245 36.90 -23.33 0.55
CA ARG A 245 37.81 -22.77 -0.47
C ARG A 245 37.78 -23.51 -1.82
N GLY A 246 36.65 -24.11 -2.17
CA GLY A 246 36.44 -24.71 -3.49
C GLY A 246 36.57 -23.68 -4.61
N ALA A 247 36.71 -24.14 -5.84
CA ALA A 247 36.77 -23.28 -7.02
C ALA A 247 35.57 -22.31 -7.09
N TRP A 248 35.73 -21.18 -7.76
CA TRP A 248 34.58 -20.31 -8.05
C TRP A 248 33.80 -20.85 -9.24
N GLY A 249 32.49 -21.04 -9.07
CA GLY A 249 31.63 -21.61 -10.10
C GLY A 249 30.22 -21.91 -9.62
N GLU A 250 29.29 -22.05 -10.57
CA GLU A 250 27.88 -22.37 -10.30
C GLU A 250 27.71 -23.69 -9.52
N SER A 251 28.57 -24.69 -9.76
CA SER A 251 28.56 -25.96 -9.01
C SER A 251 28.87 -25.78 -7.52
N GLU A 252 29.69 -24.80 -7.18
CA GLU A 252 30.09 -24.50 -5.79
C GLU A 252 29.22 -23.41 -5.15
N LYS A 253 28.23 -22.86 -5.87
CA LYS A 253 27.40 -21.75 -5.37
C LYS A 253 26.67 -22.13 -4.07
N ALA A 254 26.10 -23.32 -3.99
CA ALA A 254 25.41 -23.78 -2.77
C ALA A 254 26.38 -23.96 -1.59
N ASN A 255 27.57 -24.54 -1.84
CA ASN A 255 28.63 -24.70 -0.83
C ASN A 255 29.11 -23.36 -0.26
N LYS A 256 29.14 -22.33 -1.10
CA LYS A 256 29.49 -20.94 -0.73
C LYS A 256 28.32 -20.18 -0.09
N TRP A 257 27.10 -20.43 -0.53
CA TRP A 257 25.90 -19.70 -0.09
C TRP A 257 25.38 -20.17 1.27
N ASN A 258 25.30 -21.48 1.49
CA ASN A 258 24.67 -22.07 2.68
C ASN A 258 25.29 -21.61 4.02
N PRO A 259 26.62 -21.43 4.17
CA PRO A 259 27.21 -20.90 5.40
C PRO A 259 26.87 -19.42 5.65
N ILE A 260 26.79 -18.60 4.60
CA ILE A 260 26.40 -17.18 4.70
C ILE A 260 24.92 -17.08 5.06
N LYS A 261 24.09 -17.85 4.35
CA LYS A 261 22.65 -17.95 4.54
C LYS A 261 22.29 -18.36 5.96
N SER A 262 23.01 -19.31 6.58
CA SER A 262 22.71 -19.78 7.93
C SER A 262 22.92 -18.68 8.98
N VAL A 263 23.97 -17.85 8.83
CA VAL A 263 24.20 -16.69 9.72
C VAL A 263 23.07 -15.67 9.59
N CYS A 264 22.63 -15.34 8.37
CA CYS A 264 21.52 -14.40 8.17
C CYS A 264 20.14 -14.98 8.50
N ASP A 265 19.99 -16.32 8.51
CA ASP A 265 18.78 -17.02 8.97
C ASP A 265 18.66 -17.06 10.50
N ALA A 266 19.73 -16.81 11.25
CA ALA A 266 19.71 -16.73 12.71
C ALA A 266 19.13 -15.42 13.26
N ALA A 267 18.95 -14.39 12.43
CA ALA A 267 18.31 -13.14 12.81
C ALA A 267 16.81 -13.14 12.44
N ASP A 268 15.98 -12.66 13.36
CA ASP A 268 14.53 -12.61 13.19
C ASP A 268 14.11 -11.75 11.97
N PRO A 269 13.04 -12.13 11.26
CA PRO A 269 12.45 -11.28 10.22
C PRO A 269 11.92 -9.96 10.80
N PRO A 270 12.29 -8.79 10.24
CA PRO A 270 11.74 -7.51 10.68
C PRO A 270 10.26 -7.39 10.29
N LYS A 271 9.47 -6.72 11.14
CA LYS A 271 8.14 -6.22 10.74
C LYS A 271 8.32 -4.91 9.97
N LEU A 272 7.74 -4.81 8.79
CA LEU A 272 7.84 -3.63 7.94
C LEU A 272 6.61 -2.75 8.10
N THR A 273 6.82 -1.52 8.55
CA THR A 273 5.79 -0.47 8.69
C THR A 273 5.97 0.59 7.62
N ALA A 274 4.86 1.06 7.04
CA ALA A 274 4.85 2.20 6.13
C ALA A 274 4.83 3.53 6.91
N THR A 275 6.01 3.94 7.40
CA THR A 275 6.26 5.23 8.06
C THR A 275 7.28 6.04 7.29
#